data_AF-A0A7Y2IZK0-F1
#
_entry.id   AF-A0A7Y2IZK0-F1
#
_cell.length_a   1.000
_cell.length_b   1.000
_cell.length_c   1.000
_cell.angle_alpha   90.00
_cell.angle_beta   90.00
_cell.angle_gamma   90.00
#
_symmetry.space_group_name_H-M   'P 1'
#
loop_
_entity.id
_entity.type
_entity.pdbx_description
1 polymer ?
#
loop_
_entity_poly.entity_id
_entity_poly.type
_entity_poly.pdbx_seq_one_letter_code
_entity_poly.pdbx_strand_id
1 'polypeptide(L)' 'VKDARYDMMMQAFGGVGVHVDNPDALRAAVQEAFASGKPTLINAVIAEDAGRESGNIGNLNPSSVVAQARYPQAKKI' A
#
# COMPACT_ATOMS: atom_id res chain seq x y z
N VAL A 1 -1.21 2.97 -8.89
CA VAL A 1 -2.16 3.49 -9.90
C VAL A 1 -3.33 4.05 -9.15
N LYS A 2 -3.64 5.33 -9.32
CA LYS A 2 -4.76 5.98 -8.65
C LYS A 2 -6.08 5.33 -9.07
N ASP A 3 -7.00 5.18 -8.12
CA ASP A 3 -8.36 4.64 -8.33
C ASP A 3 -8.42 3.22 -8.93
N ALA A 4 -7.35 2.43 -8.78
CA ALA A 4 -7.33 1.04 -9.23
C ALA A 4 -8.38 0.21 -8.48
N ARG A 5 -9.12 -0.63 -9.22
CA ARG A 5 -10.22 -1.47 -8.70
C ARG A 5 -9.79 -2.92 -8.50
N TYR A 6 -8.88 -3.14 -7.54
CA TYR A 6 -8.41 -4.48 -7.19
C TYR A 6 -9.54 -5.41 -6.72
N ASP A 7 -10.59 -4.85 -6.14
CA ASP A 7 -11.81 -5.57 -5.77
C ASP A 7 -12.51 -6.23 -6.97
N MET A 8 -12.54 -5.58 -8.13
CA MET A 8 -13.12 -6.16 -9.35
C MET A 8 -12.31 -7.35 -9.87
N MET A 9 -10.99 -7.34 -9.69
CA MET A 9 -10.15 -8.50 -10.01
C MET A 9 -10.54 -9.70 -9.15
N MET A 10 -10.78 -9.51 -7.86
CA MET A 10 -11.21 -10.60 -6.98
C MET A 10 -12.57 -11.18 -7.40
N GLN A 11 -13.50 -10.31 -7.80
CA GLN A 11 -14.80 -10.73 -8.32
C GLN A 11 -14.65 -11.55 -9.61
N ALA A 12 -13.74 -11.14 -10.51
CA ALA A 12 -13.47 -11.88 -11.75
C ALA A 12 -12.96 -13.31 -11.51
N PHE A 13 -12.25 -13.54 -10.40
CA PHE A 13 -11.80 -14.86 -9.98
C PHE A 13 -12.80 -15.61 -9.07
N GLY A 14 -14.04 -15.12 -8.95
CA GLY A 14 -15.12 -15.78 -8.22
C GLY A 14 -15.12 -15.57 -6.71
N GLY A 15 -14.30 -14.65 -6.19
CA GLY A 15 -14.32 -14.25 -4.79
C GLY A 15 -15.14 -12.99 -4.53
N VAL A 16 -15.02 -12.46 -3.31
CA VAL A 16 -15.69 -11.22 -2.89
C VAL A 16 -14.73 -10.05 -3.03
N GLY A 17 -15.10 -9.05 -3.81
CA GLY A 17 -14.38 -7.77 -3.88
C GLY A 17 -15.15 -6.66 -3.17
N VAL A 18 -14.49 -5.93 -2.28
CA VAL A 18 -15.07 -4.80 -1.53
C VAL A 18 -14.20 -3.56 -1.70
N HIS A 19 -14.80 -2.40 -1.92
CA HIS A 19 -14.11 -1.12 -1.97
C HIS A 19 -14.53 -0.26 -0.77
N VAL A 20 -13.58 0.31 -0.03
CA VAL A 20 -13.84 1.10 1.18
C VAL A 20 -12.95 2.34 1.22
N ASP A 21 -13.51 3.45 1.68
CA ASP A 21 -12.84 4.76 1.72
C ASP A 21 -12.71 5.35 3.14
N ASN A 22 -13.18 4.63 4.16
CA ASN A 22 -13.14 5.08 5.54
C ASN A 22 -12.91 3.92 6.54
N PRO A 23 -12.45 4.23 7.77
CA PRO A 23 -12.10 3.20 8.76
C PRO A 23 -13.27 2.33 9.23
N ASP A 24 -14.48 2.87 9.31
CA ASP A 24 -15.64 2.13 9.79
C ASP A 24 -16.12 1.11 8.75
N ALA A 25 -16.16 1.52 7.48
CA ALA A 25 -16.42 0.62 6.35
C ALA A 25 -15.36 -0.49 6.26
N LEU A 26 -14.07 -0.16 6.48
CA LEU A 26 -13.01 -1.15 6.53
C LEU A 26 -13.23 -2.16 7.66
N ARG A 27 -13.57 -1.70 8.87
CA ARG A 27 -13.85 -2.58 10.01
C ARG A 27 -15.02 -3.54 9.71
N ALA A 28 -16.11 -3.03 9.16
CA ALA A 28 -17.26 -3.83 8.77
C ALA A 28 -16.89 -4.88 7.71
N ALA A 29 -16.20 -4.46 6.64
CA ALA A 29 -15.78 -5.34 5.55
C ALA A 29 -14.88 -6.49 6.04
N VAL A 30 -13.97 -6.22 7.00
CA VAL A 30 -13.12 -7.26 7.60
C VAL A 30 -13.95 -8.27 8.40
N GLN A 31 -14.91 -7.80 9.20
CA GLN A 31 -15.78 -8.69 9.98
C GLN A 31 -16.63 -9.58 9.07
N GLU A 32 -17.22 -9.01 8.02
CA GLU A 32 -18.01 -9.75 7.03
C GLU A 32 -17.15 -10.75 6.23
N ALA A 33 -15.94 -10.36 5.83
CA ALA A 33 -15.01 -11.24 5.15
C ALA A 33 -14.71 -12.49 5.98
N PHE A 34 -14.37 -12.31 7.27
CA PHE A 34 -14.11 -13.42 8.19
C PHE A 34 -15.36 -14.26 8.43
N ALA A 35 -16.51 -13.64 8.68
CA ALA A 35 -17.77 -14.37 8.91
C ALA A 35 -18.20 -15.19 7.69
N SER A 36 -17.90 -14.72 6.47
CA SER A 36 -18.29 -15.39 5.22
C SER A 36 -17.46 -16.64 4.90
N GLY A 37 -16.22 -16.72 5.39
CA GLY A 37 -15.27 -17.76 5.01
C GLY A 37 -14.87 -17.77 3.53
N LYS A 38 -15.25 -16.75 2.76
CA LYS A 38 -14.97 -16.67 1.31
C LYS A 38 -13.63 -15.96 1.06
N PRO A 39 -12.89 -16.36 0.01
CA PRO A 39 -11.78 -15.56 -0.51
C PRO A 39 -12.26 -14.13 -0.80
N THR A 40 -11.68 -13.16 -0.09
CA THR A 40 -12.14 -11.77 -0.11
C THR A 40 -10.96 -10.80 -0.27
N LEU A 41 -11.10 -9.81 -1.15
CA LEU A 41 -10.16 -8.70 -1.33
C LEU A 41 -10.87 -7.39 -0.97
N ILE A 42 -10.32 -6.69 0.02
CA ILE A 42 -10.79 -5.37 0.44
C ILE A 42 -9.82 -4.33 -0.12
N ASN A 43 -10.30 -3.52 -1.06
CA ASN A 43 -9.59 -2.41 -1.66
C ASN A 43 -9.81 -1.16 -0.80
N ALA A 44 -8.93 -0.95 0.17
CA ALA A 44 -8.96 0.21 1.06
C ALA A 44 -8.24 1.41 0.43
N VAL A 45 -8.95 2.53 0.27
CA VAL A 45 -8.37 3.77 -0.25
C VAL A 45 -7.42 4.38 0.78
N ILE A 46 -6.20 4.66 0.35
CA ILE A 46 -5.15 5.31 1.17
C ILE A 46 -4.69 6.57 0.44
N ALA A 47 -4.46 7.65 1.20
CA ALA A 47 -3.92 8.89 0.65
C ALA A 47 -2.48 8.65 0.12
N GLU A 48 -2.16 9.25 -1.03
CA GLU A 48 -0.87 9.03 -1.72
C GLU A 48 0.35 9.46 -0.89
N ASP A 49 0.15 10.43 0.01
CA ASP A 49 1.16 11.02 0.89
C ASP A 49 1.21 10.37 2.29
N ALA A 50 0.37 9.38 2.57
CA ALA A 50 0.33 8.73 3.89
C ALA A 50 1.58 7.87 4.18
N GLY A 51 2.31 7.48 3.14
CA GLY A 51 3.47 6.58 3.24
C GLY A 51 4.80 7.31 3.43
N ARG A 52 5.75 6.60 4.05
CA ARG A 52 7.19 6.91 3.96
C ARG A 52 7.86 5.86 3.08
N GLU A 53 8.81 6.27 2.24
CA GLU A 53 9.48 5.42 1.24
C GLU A 53 9.84 4.01 1.75
N SER A 54 10.42 3.93 2.96
CA SER A 54 10.85 2.67 3.58
C SER A 54 10.28 2.47 4.98
N GLY A 55 9.17 3.12 5.30
CA GLY A 55 8.59 3.12 6.65
C GLY A 55 9.63 3.54 7.71
N ASN A 56 9.81 2.71 8.74
CA ASN A 56 10.75 2.98 9.84
C ASN A 56 12.22 2.63 9.54
N ILE A 57 12.53 2.04 8.38
CA ILE A 57 13.89 1.59 8.02
C ILE A 57 14.55 2.45 6.95
N GLY A 58 14.13 3.71 6.79
CA GLY A 58 14.73 4.65 5.82
C GLY A 58 16.24 4.82 5.96
N ASN A 59 16.79 4.61 7.16
CA ASN A 59 18.24 4.64 7.39
C ASN A 59 19.00 3.51 6.66
N LEU A 60 18.31 2.50 6.15
CA LEU A 60 18.88 1.40 5.36
C LEU A 60 18.76 1.65 3.85
N ASN A 61 18.24 2.81 3.44
CA ASN A 61 18.09 3.12 2.02
C ASN A 61 19.46 3.15 1.34
N PRO A 62 19.60 2.47 0.18
CA PRO A 62 20.87 2.39 -0.52
C PRO A 62 21.34 3.78 -0.91
N SER A 63 22.51 4.15 -0.43
CA SER A 63 23.17 5.37 -0.89
C SER A 63 23.75 5.11 -2.27
N SER A 64 23.38 5.91 -3.27
CA SER A 64 23.92 5.77 -4.62
C SER A 64 25.45 5.93 -4.61
N VAL A 65 26.15 4.82 -4.84
CA VAL A 65 27.63 4.80 -4.96
C VAL A 65 28.11 5.68 -6.11
N VAL A 66 27.32 5.78 -7.19
CA VAL A 66 27.61 6.64 -8.35
C VAL A 66 27.47 8.12 -7.99
N ALA A 67 26.43 8.49 -7.22
CA ALA A 67 26.26 9.86 -6.77
C ALA A 67 27.38 10.28 -5.79
N GLN A 68 27.76 9.38 -4.88
CA GLN A 68 28.88 9.61 -3.97
C GLN A 68 30.22 9.80 -4.70
N ALA A 69 30.47 9.03 -5.76
CA ALA A 69 31.66 9.15 -6.57
C ALA A 69 31.68 10.43 -7.42
N ARG A 70 30.52 10.86 -7.94
CA ARG A 70 30.40 12.08 -8.76
C ARG A 70 30.41 13.37 -7.95
N TYR A 71 29.91 13.35 -6.71
CA TYR A 71 29.77 14.54 -5.86
C TYR A 71 30.38 14.32 -4.47
N PRO A 72 31.70 14.14 -4.35
CA PRO A 72 32.35 13.85 -3.08
C PRO A 72 32.23 14.98 -2.05
N GLN A 73 31.96 16.21 -2.48
CA GLN A 73 31.78 17.37 -1.59
C GLN A 73 30.42 17.37 -0.86
N ALA A 74 29.41 16.64 -1.35
CA ALA A 74 28.08 16.58 -0.73
C ALA A 74 28.04 15.78 0.58
N LYS A 75 29.13 15.10 0.96
CA LYS A 75 29.24 14.27 2.16
C LYS A 75 29.52 15.05 3.45
N LYS A 76 29.75 16.37 3.38
CA LYS A 76 30.19 17.23 4.49
C LYS A 76 29.16 18.26 4.97
N ILE A 77 27.88 18.07 4.63
CA ILE A 77 26.77 18.85 5.17
C ILE A 77 25.92 17.91 6.02
#